data_AF-A0A528KRV8-F1
#
_entry.id   AF-A0A528KRV8-F1
#
_cell.length_a   1.000
_cell.length_b   1.000
_cell.length_c   1.000
_cell.angle_alpha   90.00
_cell.angle_beta   90.00
_cell.angle_gamma   90.00
#
_symmetry.space_group_name_H-M   'P 1'
#
loop_
_entity.id
_entity.type
_entity.pdbx_description
1 polymer ?
#
loop_
_entity_poly.entity_id
_entity_poly.type
_entity_poly.pdbx_seq_one_letter_code
_entity_poly.pdbx_strand_id
1 'polypeptide(L)' 'MTGKTAFETRHGFARNQVLLDNWRESAFSRWSFQNVGELVPSARVAA' A
#
# COMPACT_ATOMS: atom_id res chain seq x y z
N MET A 1 -1.55 -15.47 20.18
CA MET A 1 -2.41 -14.60 19.36
C MET A 1 -1.54 -13.51 18.78
N THR A 2 -1.28 -13.51 17.47
CA THR A 2 -0.56 -12.41 16.83
C THR A 2 -1.55 -11.26 16.65
N GLY A 3 -1.40 -10.19 17.44
CA GLY A 3 -2.25 -9.01 17.33
C GLY A 3 -2.06 -8.30 15.98
N LYS A 4 -2.93 -7.32 15.69
CA LYS A 4 -2.78 -6.47 14.49
C LYS A 4 -1.42 -5.79 14.49
N THR A 5 -0.78 -5.78 13.33
CA THR A 5 0.42 -5.00 13.08
C THR A 5 0.13 -3.49 13.18
N ALA A 6 1.19 -2.70 13.36
CA ALA A 6 1.08 -1.24 13.33
C ALA A 6 0.52 -0.74 11.98
N PHE A 7 0.89 -1.40 10.89
CA PHE A 7 0.37 -1.11 9.56
C PHE A 7 -1.15 -1.33 9.49
N GLU A 8 -1.62 -2.51 9.90
CA GLU A 8 -3.05 -2.85 9.91
C GLU A 8 -3.86 -1.91 10.80
N THR A 9 -3.28 -1.49 11.91
CA THR A 9 -3.93 -0.53 12.83
C THR A 9 -4.10 0.84 12.19
N ARG A 10 -3.11 1.30 11.40
CA ARG A 10 -3.15 2.60 10.73
C ARG A 10 -3.99 2.59 9.45
N HIS A 11 -3.92 1.54 8.66
CA HIS A 11 -4.48 1.51 7.30
C HIS A 11 -5.78 0.70 7.18
N GLY A 12 -6.11 -0.13 8.18
CA GLY A 12 -7.34 -0.91 8.22
C GLY A 12 -7.32 -2.18 7.35
N PHE A 13 -6.19 -2.54 6.77
CA PHE A 13 -5.98 -3.77 5.99
C PHE A 13 -4.56 -4.32 6.20
N ALA A 14 -4.34 -5.59 5.89
CA ALA A 14 -3.04 -6.24 6.01
C ALA A 14 -2.14 -5.86 4.82
N ARG A 15 -0.85 -5.59 5.06
CA ARG A 15 0.05 -5.07 4.01
C ARG A 15 0.16 -6.01 2.81
N ASN A 16 0.09 -7.32 3.03
CA ASN A 16 0.14 -8.34 1.99
C ASN A 16 -1.16 -8.48 1.18
N GLN A 17 -2.22 -7.73 1.50
CA GLN A 17 -3.45 -7.67 0.71
C GLN A 17 -3.36 -6.65 -0.44
N VAL A 18 -2.36 -5.77 -0.43
CA VAL A 18 -2.11 -4.86 -1.56
C VAL A 18 -1.33 -5.61 -2.62
N LEU A 19 -1.96 -5.77 -3.77
CA LEU A 19 -1.47 -6.52 -4.92
C LEU A 19 -1.46 -5.64 -6.16
N LEU A 20 -0.74 -6.07 -7.19
CA LEU A 20 -0.59 -5.31 -8.43
C LEU A 20 -1.93 -5.15 -9.19
N ASP A 21 -2.88 -6.05 -9.00
CA ASP A 21 -4.22 -5.98 -9.60
C ASP A 21 -5.15 -5.02 -8.84
N ASN A 22 -5.05 -4.93 -7.52
CA ASN A 22 -6.03 -4.27 -6.66
C ASN A 22 -5.57 -2.94 -6.04
N TRP A 23 -4.30 -2.52 -6.22
CA TRP A 23 -3.75 -1.37 -5.50
C TRP A 23 -4.47 -0.03 -5.71
N ARG A 24 -5.26 0.09 -6.79
CA ARG A 24 -6.09 1.27 -7.11
C ARG A 24 -7.48 1.24 -6.49
N GLU A 25 -7.90 0.11 -5.91
CA GLU A 25 -9.22 -0.07 -5.34
C GLU A 25 -9.29 0.39 -3.88
N SER A 26 -10.50 0.68 -3.39
CA SER A 26 -10.71 0.93 -1.96
C SER A 26 -10.61 -0.40 -1.19
N ALA A 27 -9.92 -0.50 -0.05
CA ALA A 27 -9.33 0.59 0.74
C ALA A 27 -7.84 0.88 0.43
N PHE A 28 -7.22 0.10 -0.47
CA PHE A 28 -5.78 0.08 -0.72
C PHE A 28 -5.25 1.39 -1.32
N SER A 29 -6.01 2.00 -2.22
CA SER A 29 -5.62 3.20 -2.98
C SER A 29 -5.13 4.37 -2.13
N ARG A 30 -5.70 4.56 -0.93
CA ARG A 30 -5.30 5.62 0.00
C ARG A 30 -3.83 5.53 0.41
N TRP A 31 -3.33 4.32 0.65
CA TRP A 31 -1.92 4.08 0.96
C TRP A 31 -1.09 3.99 -0.32
N SER A 32 -1.58 3.25 -1.33
CA SER A 32 -0.84 3.00 -2.57
C SER A 32 -0.50 4.28 -3.32
N PHE A 33 -1.37 5.28 -3.36
CA PHE A 33 -1.08 6.56 -4.04
C PHE A 33 0.07 7.34 -3.42
N GLN A 34 0.37 7.12 -2.13
CA GLN A 34 1.51 7.74 -1.46
C GLN A 34 2.78 6.89 -1.55
N ASN A 35 2.67 5.60 -1.93
CA ASN A 35 3.74 4.60 -1.87
C ASN A 35 3.86 3.78 -3.16
N VAL A 36 3.40 4.31 -4.31
CA VAL A 36 3.24 3.54 -5.56
C VAL A 36 4.55 2.92 -6.07
N GLY A 37 5.69 3.53 -5.75
CA GLY A 37 7.02 3.01 -6.08
C GLY A 37 7.34 1.66 -5.43
N GLU A 38 6.59 1.23 -4.41
CA GLU A 38 6.70 -0.12 -3.83
C GLU A 38 5.95 -1.18 -4.64
N LEU A 39 5.05 -0.78 -5.53
CA LEU A 39 4.13 -1.68 -6.25
C LEU A 39 4.40 -1.70 -7.76
N VAL A 40 4.73 -0.53 -8.33
CA VAL A 40 4.94 -0.33 -9.76
C VAL A 40 6.34 0.24 -9.98
N PRO A 41 7.14 -0.31 -10.91
CA PRO A 41 8.42 0.25 -11.28
C PRO A 41 8.29 1.75 -11.57
N SER A 42 9.06 2.55 -10.84
CA SER A 42 8.95 4.01 -10.85
C SER A 42 10.33 4.63 -11.07
N ALA A 43 10.39 5.65 -11.92
CA ALA A 43 11.61 6.43 -12.15
C ALA A 43 11.61 7.71 -11.31
N ARG A 44 12.79 8.13 -10.85
CA ARG A 44 12.95 9.44 -10.21
C ARG A 44 12.99 10.54 -11.27
N VAL A 45 12.27 11.63 -11.02
CA VAL A 45 12.34 12.86 -11.82
C VAL A 45 13.14 13.89 -11.04
N ALA A 46 14.22 14.40 -11.62
CA ALA A 46 15.01 15.46 -11.01
C ALA A 46 14.23 16.79 -11.02
N ALA A 47 14.45 17.62 -9.99
CA ALA A 47 13.83 18.94 -9.86
C ALA A 47 14.54 19.99 -10.72
#